data_AF-A0A8H6PBH4-F1
#
_entry.id   AF-A0A8H6PBH4-F1
#
_cell.length_a   1.000
_cell.length_b   1.000
_cell.length_c   1.000
_cell.angle_alpha   90.00
_cell.angle_beta   90.00
_cell.angle_gamma   90.00
#
_symmetry.space_group_name_H-M   'P 1'
#
loop_
_entity.id
_entity.type
_entity.pdbx_description
1 polymer ?
#
loop_
_entity_poly.entity_id
_entity_poly.type
_entity_poly.pdbx_seq_one_letter_code
_entity_poly.pdbx_strand_id
1 'polypeptide(L)'
;MPIYIYTECDYEECGDEIVPPMPEWGSLPLDIYLLEQWDAPHPENETPDERRRRLVRQFVGLGVPGREPYHQRARSAPLQPTESQIETILRPLRPDSLRRYAGYSGSEEEGLWLRTCYDPEKEATHKALFKKFVHHQDAVGYHSLVLDDKELFADLDVAGFLEIFPERVTNERDISIVEKREKKVVGDPQLGGGRRNKPT
;
A
#
# COMPACT_ATOMS: atom_id res chain seq x y z
N MET A 1 -2.35 -12.98 -10.96
CA MET A 1 -1.57 -13.65 -9.90
C MET A 1 -2.18 -13.24 -8.56
N PRO A 2 -1.93 -13.93 -7.44
CA PRO A 2 -2.39 -13.41 -6.15
C PRO A 2 -1.56 -12.18 -5.75
N ILE A 3 -1.99 -11.48 -4.69
CA ILE A 3 -1.20 -10.45 -4.02
C ILE A 3 0.06 -11.08 -3.41
N TYR A 4 1.23 -10.47 -3.58
CA TYR A 4 2.48 -10.99 -3.03
C TYR A 4 3.46 -9.89 -2.65
N ILE A 5 4.41 -10.24 -1.78
CA ILE A 5 5.55 -9.38 -1.43
C ILE A 5 6.69 -9.71 -2.39
N TYR A 6 7.19 -8.69 -3.08
CA TYR A 6 8.30 -8.85 -4.02
C TYR A 6 9.61 -9.09 -3.28
N THR A 7 10.28 -10.20 -3.60
CA THR A 7 11.64 -10.49 -3.13
C THR A 7 12.56 -10.65 -4.34
N GLU A 8 13.70 -9.94 -4.36
CA GLU A 8 14.79 -10.20 -5.32
C GLU A 8 15.55 -11.45 -4.86
N CYS A 9 14.94 -12.63 -4.92
CA CYS A 9 15.69 -13.87 -4.75
C CYS A 9 15.98 -14.46 -6.13
N ASP A 10 17.25 -14.41 -6.54
CA ASP A 10 17.76 -15.34 -7.53
C ASP A 10 17.49 -16.77 -7.04
N TYR A 11 17.08 -17.62 -7.98
CA TYR A 11 16.69 -19.02 -7.79
C TYR A 11 17.59 -19.77 -6.78
N GLU A 12 16.95 -20.49 -5.85
CA GLU A 12 17.44 -21.63 -5.01
C GLU A 12 17.58 -21.46 -3.48
N GLU A 13 17.49 -20.27 -2.86
CA GLU A 13 17.63 -20.16 -1.38
C GLU A 13 16.59 -19.30 -0.64
N CYS A 14 15.45 -18.95 -1.24
CA CYS A 14 14.33 -18.38 -0.47
C CYS A 14 13.32 -19.48 -0.11
N GLY A 15 13.64 -20.20 0.96
CA GLY A 15 12.68 -21.02 1.67
C GLY A 15 11.54 -20.14 2.20
N ASP A 16 10.32 -20.51 1.81
CA ASP A 16 9.03 -20.00 2.25
C ASP A 16 8.60 -18.60 1.75
N GLU A 17 7.41 -18.57 1.14
CA GLU A 17 6.64 -17.38 0.79
C GLU A 17 6.53 -16.44 2.02
N ILE A 18 6.93 -15.18 1.88
CA ILE A 18 6.78 -14.21 2.97
C ILE A 18 5.29 -13.90 3.12
N VAL A 19 4.67 -14.56 4.09
CA VAL A 19 3.28 -14.36 4.47
C VAL A 19 3.25 -13.54 5.76
N PRO A 20 2.88 -12.24 5.72
CA PRO A 20 2.85 -11.41 6.92
C PRO A 20 1.90 -11.99 7.98
N PRO A 21 2.11 -11.75 9.28
CA PRO A 21 1.11 -12.08 10.28
C PRO A 21 -0.17 -11.28 10.01
N MET A 22 -1.34 -11.89 10.22
CA MET A 22 -2.60 -11.17 10.09
C MET A 22 -2.78 -10.23 11.29
N PRO A 23 -2.94 -8.91 11.09
CA PRO A 23 -3.21 -7.98 12.18
C PRO A 23 -4.50 -8.35 12.93
N GLU A 24 -4.48 -8.30 14.27
CA GLU A 24 -5.66 -8.54 15.10
C GLU A 24 -6.76 -7.51 14.79
N TRP A 25 -8.04 -7.90 14.81
CA TRP A 25 -9.15 -6.97 14.62
C TRP A 25 -9.15 -5.88 15.69
N GLY A 26 -9.27 -4.61 15.29
CA GLY A 26 -9.21 -3.47 16.23
C GLY A 26 -7.79 -2.98 16.54
N SER A 27 -6.75 -3.61 15.98
CA SER A 27 -5.36 -3.17 16.11
C SER A 27 -4.94 -2.12 15.09
N LEU A 28 -5.70 -1.94 14.00
CA LEU A 28 -5.38 -0.96 12.97
C LEU A 28 -6.03 0.40 13.26
N PRO A 29 -5.36 1.53 12.97
CA PRO A 29 -5.95 2.87 13.15
C PRO A 29 -7.29 3.05 12.45
N LEU A 30 -7.44 2.48 11.25
CA LEU A 30 -8.69 2.49 10.51
C LEU A 30 -9.80 1.69 11.21
N ASP A 31 -9.48 0.53 11.79
CA ASP A 31 -10.46 -0.28 12.53
C ASP A 31 -11.02 0.55 13.69
N ILE A 32 -10.14 1.21 14.44
CA ILE A 32 -10.52 2.06 15.57
C ILE A 32 -11.43 3.19 15.09
N TYR A 33 -11.05 3.88 14.02
CA TYR A 33 -11.86 4.95 13.45
C TYR A 33 -13.26 4.46 13.03
N LEU A 34 -13.33 3.34 12.29
CA LEU A 34 -14.60 2.78 11.83
C LEU A 34 -15.50 2.42 13.01
N LEU A 35 -14.96 1.75 14.03
CA LEU A 35 -15.72 1.33 15.21
C LEU A 35 -16.25 2.53 16.01
N GLU A 36 -15.46 3.60 16.14
CA GLU A 36 -15.88 4.81 16.85
C GLU A 36 -16.92 5.65 16.09
N GLN A 37 -16.84 5.68 14.75
CA GLN A 37 -17.70 6.52 13.92
C GLN A 37 -18.90 5.79 13.31
N TRP A 38 -19.02 4.48 13.52
CA TRP A 38 -20.05 3.66 12.87
C TRP A 38 -21.49 4.10 13.22
N ASP A 39 -21.70 4.38 14.51
CA ASP A 39 -23.01 4.76 15.07
C ASP A 39 -23.19 6.28 15.17
N ALA A 40 -22.21 7.06 14.70
CA ALA A 40 -22.35 8.51 14.61
C ALA A 40 -23.49 8.90 13.64
N PRO A 41 -24.15 10.06 13.83
CA PRO A 41 -25.21 10.49 12.93
C PRO A 41 -24.78 10.46 11.45
N HIS A 42 -25.56 9.79 10.62
CA HIS A 42 -25.30 9.54 9.20
C HIS A 42 -26.63 9.61 8.42
N PRO A 43 -26.59 9.73 7.08
CA PRO A 43 -27.81 9.78 6.27
C PRO A 43 -28.68 8.53 6.46
N GLU A 44 -29.99 8.70 6.70
CA GLU A 44 -30.90 7.60 7.05
C GLU A 44 -30.99 6.48 5.99
N ASN A 45 -30.73 6.80 4.72
CA ASN A 45 -30.79 5.86 3.60
C ASN A 45 -29.43 5.27 3.20
N GLU A 46 -28.38 5.51 4.00
CA GLU A 46 -27.03 5.02 3.71
C GLU A 46 -26.92 3.52 4.01
N THR A 47 -26.58 2.74 2.98
CA THR A 47 -26.28 1.31 3.14
C THR A 47 -24.98 1.10 3.94
N PRO A 48 -24.79 -0.07 4.59
CA PRO A 48 -23.53 -0.37 5.29
C PRO A 48 -22.28 -0.25 4.41
N ASP A 49 -22.37 -0.61 3.12
CA ASP A 49 -21.27 -0.46 2.16
C ASP A 49 -20.95 1.01 1.85
N GLU A 50 -21.96 1.84 1.64
CA GLU A 50 -21.79 3.27 1.45
C GLU A 50 -21.21 3.94 2.69
N ARG A 51 -21.68 3.53 3.88
CA ARG A 51 -21.15 4.02 5.16
C ARG A 51 -19.67 3.72 5.31
N ARG A 52 -19.27 2.46 5.07
CA ARG A 52 -17.85 2.08 5.12
C ARG A 52 -17.01 2.94 4.18
N ARG A 53 -17.42 3.07 2.92
CA ARG A 53 -16.68 3.88 1.92
C ARG A 53 -16.59 5.35 2.34
N ARG A 54 -17.68 5.94 2.83
CA ARG A 54 -17.68 7.31 3.36
C ARG A 54 -16.72 7.46 4.53
N LEU A 55 -16.77 6.56 5.51
CA LEU A 55 -15.89 6.62 6.68
C LEU A 55 -14.42 6.44 6.30
N VAL A 56 -14.09 5.55 5.37
CA VAL A 56 -12.71 5.41 4.87
C VAL A 56 -12.24 6.70 4.21
N ARG A 57 -13.07 7.31 3.34
CA ARG A 57 -12.73 8.60 2.72
C ARG A 57 -12.57 9.71 3.75
N GLN A 58 -13.41 9.74 4.79
CA GLN A 58 -13.27 10.69 5.90
C GLN A 58 -11.94 10.46 6.64
N PHE A 59 -11.60 9.21 6.96
CA PHE A 59 -10.35 8.85 7.61
C PHE A 59 -9.13 9.30 6.79
N VAL A 60 -9.13 9.06 5.47
CA VAL A 60 -8.08 9.57 4.57
C VAL A 60 -8.03 11.10 4.58
N GLY A 61 -9.20 11.74 4.54
CA GLY A 61 -9.37 13.20 4.56
C GLY A 61 -8.92 13.89 5.85
N LEU A 62 -8.79 13.16 6.98
CA LEU A 62 -8.26 13.70 8.24
C LEU A 62 -6.81 14.19 8.13
N GLY A 63 -6.08 13.77 7.10
CA GLY A 63 -4.67 14.07 7.00
C GLY A 63 -3.82 13.22 7.95
N VAL A 64 -2.50 13.43 7.98
CA VAL A 64 -1.65 12.77 8.98
C VAL A 64 -1.94 13.26 10.40
N PRO A 65 -2.03 14.57 10.68
CA PRO A 65 -2.27 15.05 12.04
C PRO A 65 -3.60 14.57 12.62
N GLY A 66 -4.67 14.51 11.81
CA GLY A 66 -5.96 14.02 12.26
C GLY A 66 -6.02 12.50 12.44
N ARG A 67 -5.12 11.74 11.79
CA ARG A 67 -5.01 10.28 11.97
C ARG A 67 -4.14 9.89 13.17
N GLU A 68 -3.24 10.77 13.61
CA GLU A 68 -2.29 10.47 14.70
C GLU A 68 -2.94 9.98 16.01
N PRO A 69 -4.08 10.51 16.48
CA PRO A 69 -4.75 9.96 17.68
C PRO A 69 -5.10 8.46 17.54
N TYR A 70 -5.53 8.03 16.35
CA TYR A 70 -5.85 6.64 16.06
C TYR A 70 -4.59 5.78 15.96
N HIS A 71 -3.48 6.33 15.43
CA HIS A 71 -2.18 5.67 15.45
C HIS A 71 -1.66 5.47 16.89
N GLN A 72 -1.77 6.48 17.75
CA GLN A 72 -1.38 6.38 19.16
C GLN A 72 -2.23 5.36 19.90
N ARG A 73 -3.54 5.34 19.63
CA ARG A 73 -4.45 4.38 20.25
C ARG A 73 -4.17 2.95 19.77
N ALA A 74 -3.93 2.73 18.48
CA ALA A 74 -3.52 1.44 17.94
C ALA A 74 -2.26 0.88 18.63
N ARG A 75 -1.30 1.74 18.96
CA ARG A 75 -0.05 1.34 19.65
C ARG A 75 -0.23 1.10 21.16
N SER A 76 -1.07 1.89 21.82
CA SER A 76 -1.13 1.93 23.30
C SER A 76 -2.34 1.21 23.90
N ALA A 77 -3.46 1.16 23.19
CA ALA A 77 -4.73 0.61 23.66
C ALA A 77 -5.62 0.20 22.46
N PRO A 78 -5.24 -0.85 21.72
CA PRO A 78 -6.05 -1.35 20.60
C PRO A 78 -7.45 -1.76 21.09
N LEU A 79 -8.44 -1.66 20.20
CA LEU A 79 -9.80 -2.07 20.52
C LEU A 79 -9.96 -3.58 20.41
N GLN A 80 -10.90 -4.13 21.18
CA GLN A 80 -11.32 -5.52 21.12
C GLN A 80 -12.76 -5.56 20.57
N PRO A 81 -12.93 -5.55 19.23
CA PRO A 81 -14.26 -5.54 18.63
C PRO A 81 -15.00 -6.85 18.92
N THR A 82 -16.32 -6.76 19.00
CA THR A 82 -17.19 -7.94 19.07
C THR A 82 -17.24 -8.66 17.71
N GLU A 83 -17.60 -9.94 17.71
CA GLU A 83 -17.75 -10.71 16.46
C GLU A 83 -18.73 -10.03 15.48
N SER A 84 -19.83 -9.48 16.01
CA SER A 84 -20.80 -8.73 15.19
C SER A 84 -20.16 -7.53 14.49
N GLN A 85 -19.33 -6.75 15.20
CA GLN A 85 -18.63 -5.62 14.61
C GLN A 85 -17.59 -6.08 13.57
N ILE A 86 -16.91 -7.19 13.82
CA ILE A 86 -15.97 -7.78 12.85
C ILE A 86 -16.72 -8.14 11.57
N GLU A 87 -17.81 -8.91 11.67
CA GLU A 87 -18.55 -9.42 10.51
C GLU A 87 -19.28 -8.34 9.72
N THR A 88 -19.78 -7.30 10.38
CA THR A 88 -20.64 -6.29 9.75
C THR A 88 -19.88 -5.03 9.33
N ILE A 89 -18.83 -4.66 10.06
CA ILE A 89 -18.11 -3.40 9.89
C ILE A 89 -16.73 -3.64 9.28
N LEU A 90 -15.93 -4.56 9.81
CA LEU A 90 -14.51 -4.60 9.47
C LEU A 90 -14.20 -5.58 8.32
N ARG A 91 -14.69 -6.82 8.41
CA ARG A 91 -14.42 -7.88 7.45
C ARG A 91 -14.95 -7.61 6.03
N PRO A 92 -16.15 -6.99 5.86
CA PRO A 92 -16.64 -6.66 4.52
C PRO A 92 -15.79 -5.58 3.82
N LEU A 93 -15.13 -4.70 4.57
CA LEU A 93 -14.19 -3.73 3.99
C LEU A 93 -12.90 -4.42 3.56
N ARG A 94 -12.36 -5.28 4.44
CA ARG A 94 -11.07 -5.93 4.22
C ARG A 94 -11.12 -7.38 4.69
N PRO A 95 -11.45 -8.33 3.79
CA PRO A 95 -11.39 -9.75 4.08
C PRO A 95 -9.99 -10.18 4.53
N ASP A 96 -9.90 -11.33 5.20
CA ASP A 96 -8.66 -11.86 5.78
C ASP A 96 -7.50 -11.90 4.77
N SER A 97 -7.79 -12.22 3.50
CA SER A 97 -6.82 -12.23 2.40
C SER A 97 -6.16 -10.87 2.17
N LEU A 98 -6.90 -9.78 2.31
CA LEU A 98 -6.38 -8.41 2.17
C LEU A 98 -5.85 -7.86 3.50
N ARG A 99 -6.46 -8.26 4.61
CA ARG A 99 -6.12 -7.77 5.96
C ARG A 99 -4.67 -8.02 6.32
N ARG A 100 -4.14 -9.17 5.92
CA ARG A 100 -2.75 -9.54 6.15
C ARG A 100 -1.74 -8.49 5.65
N TYR A 101 -2.06 -7.81 4.57
CA TYR A 101 -1.18 -6.82 3.96
C TYR A 101 -1.39 -5.38 4.46
N ALA A 102 -2.41 -5.17 5.30
CA ALA A 102 -2.73 -3.84 5.83
C ALA A 102 -1.78 -3.37 6.93
N GLY A 103 -1.28 -4.30 7.75
CA GLY A 103 -0.27 -4.01 8.75
C GLY A 103 1.16 -4.11 8.21
N TYR A 104 1.32 -4.56 6.95
CA TYR A 104 2.62 -4.79 6.35
C TYR A 104 3.24 -3.46 5.90
N SER A 105 3.90 -2.74 6.79
CA SER A 105 4.64 -1.52 6.48
C SER A 105 6.15 -1.78 6.48
N GLY A 106 6.60 -2.90 5.91
CA GLY A 106 8.03 -3.19 5.88
C GLY A 106 8.80 -2.00 5.29
N SER A 107 10.07 -1.91 5.66
CA SER A 107 11.09 -0.88 5.39
C SER A 107 10.73 0.39 4.57
N GLU A 108 11.38 1.51 4.92
CA GLU A 108 11.27 2.84 4.28
C GLU A 108 11.47 2.86 2.73
N GLU A 109 11.87 1.74 2.14
CA GLU A 109 12.09 1.56 0.71
C GLU A 109 10.89 0.96 -0.05
N GLU A 110 9.85 0.47 0.64
CA GLU A 110 8.75 -0.31 0.06
C GLU A 110 7.72 0.54 -0.70
N GLY A 111 7.68 0.36 -2.02
CA GLY A 111 6.60 0.85 -2.87
C GLY A 111 5.41 -0.12 -2.86
N LEU A 112 4.26 0.37 -3.29
CA LEU A 112 3.10 -0.47 -3.59
C LEU A 112 2.82 -0.39 -5.09
N TRP A 113 2.62 -1.55 -5.69
CA TRP A 113 2.46 -1.70 -7.12
C TRP A 113 1.09 -2.29 -7.44
N LEU A 114 0.24 -1.48 -8.06
CA LEU A 114 -1.07 -1.90 -8.50
C LEU A 114 -1.06 -2.12 -10.01
N ARG A 115 -1.40 -3.33 -10.45
CA ARG A 115 -1.69 -3.59 -11.85
C ARG A 115 -3.16 -3.29 -12.13
N THR A 116 -3.39 -2.41 -13.10
CA THR A 116 -4.75 -2.02 -13.55
C THR A 116 -5.10 -2.55 -14.95
N CYS A 117 -4.11 -2.98 -15.74
CA CYS A 117 -4.32 -3.47 -17.10
C CYS A 117 -4.09 -4.98 -17.19
N TYR A 118 -5.17 -5.73 -17.42
CA TYR A 118 -5.17 -7.20 -17.54
C TYR A 118 -5.53 -7.70 -18.96
N ASP A 119 -5.27 -6.87 -19.98
CA ASP A 119 -5.44 -7.25 -21.38
C ASP A 119 -4.47 -8.39 -21.76
N PRO A 120 -4.97 -9.56 -22.20
CA PRO A 120 -4.13 -10.68 -22.59
C PRO A 120 -3.13 -10.36 -23.70
N GLU A 121 -3.46 -9.47 -24.63
CA GLU A 121 -2.57 -9.08 -25.74
C GLU A 121 -1.36 -8.27 -25.26
N LYS A 122 -1.47 -7.64 -24.08
CA LYS A 122 -0.42 -6.82 -23.46
C LYS A 122 0.40 -7.58 -22.43
N GLU A 123 0.15 -8.87 -22.22
CA GLU A 123 0.83 -9.66 -21.18
C GLU A 123 2.36 -9.71 -21.38
N ALA A 124 2.81 -9.90 -22.63
CA ALA A 124 4.23 -9.89 -22.94
C ALA A 124 4.88 -8.52 -22.65
N THR A 125 4.17 -7.43 -22.96
CA THR A 125 4.60 -6.06 -22.67
C THR A 125 4.64 -5.80 -21.17
N HIS A 126 3.63 -6.23 -20.42
CA HIS A 126 3.59 -6.16 -18.96
C HIS A 126 4.81 -6.85 -18.36
N LYS A 127 5.07 -8.11 -18.72
CA LYS A 127 6.23 -8.87 -18.21
C LYS A 127 7.56 -8.19 -18.53
N ALA A 128 7.70 -7.65 -19.75
CA ALA A 128 8.92 -6.94 -20.15
C ALA A 128 9.13 -5.65 -19.35
N LEU A 129 8.07 -4.86 -19.14
CA LEU A 129 8.12 -3.64 -18.32
C LEU A 129 8.41 -3.98 -16.87
N PHE A 130 7.65 -4.89 -16.28
CA PHE A 130 7.81 -5.32 -14.89
C PHE A 130 9.25 -5.78 -14.65
N LYS A 131 9.78 -6.70 -15.47
CA LYS A 131 11.17 -7.16 -15.37
C LYS A 131 12.20 -6.02 -15.46
N LYS A 132 11.96 -5.03 -16.32
CA LYS A 132 12.87 -3.88 -16.48
C LYS A 132 12.91 -2.98 -15.24
N PHE A 133 11.76 -2.73 -14.61
CA PHE A 133 11.63 -1.76 -13.51
C PHE A 133 11.82 -2.36 -12.11
N VAL A 134 11.76 -3.68 -12.03
CA VAL A 134 11.94 -4.42 -10.79
C VAL A 134 13.42 -4.59 -10.44
N HIS A 135 14.28 -4.96 -11.39
CA HIS A 135 15.70 -5.29 -11.13
C HIS A 135 16.65 -4.08 -10.92
N HIS A 136 16.16 -2.85 -10.97
CA HIS A 136 17.01 -1.66 -10.98
C HIS A 136 16.80 -0.69 -9.81
N GLN A 137 16.07 -1.08 -8.76
CA GLN A 137 15.73 -0.20 -7.62
C GLN A 137 14.93 1.07 -8.00
N ASP A 138 14.53 1.19 -9.28
CA ASP A 138 13.90 2.41 -9.80
C ASP A 138 12.42 2.50 -9.41
N ALA A 139 11.75 1.36 -9.24
CA ALA A 139 10.30 1.32 -9.09
C ALA A 139 9.83 0.27 -8.07
N VAL A 140 10.06 -1.03 -8.31
CA VAL A 140 9.67 -2.09 -7.37
C VAL A 140 10.89 -2.47 -6.52
N GLY A 141 10.99 -1.89 -5.33
CA GLY A 141 12.05 -2.24 -4.38
C GLY A 141 11.83 -3.60 -3.73
N TYR A 142 12.89 -4.12 -3.10
CA TYR A 142 12.81 -5.26 -2.20
C TYR A 142 11.67 -5.06 -1.18
N HIS A 143 10.92 -6.13 -0.92
CA HIS A 143 9.72 -6.15 -0.07
C HIS A 143 8.52 -5.31 -0.53
N SER A 144 8.52 -4.76 -1.75
CA SER A 144 7.34 -4.03 -2.26
C SER A 144 6.10 -4.92 -2.32
N LEU A 145 4.94 -4.37 -1.96
CA LEU A 145 3.66 -5.07 -2.10
C LEU A 145 3.16 -4.99 -3.54
N VAL A 146 3.03 -6.13 -4.21
CA VAL A 146 2.53 -6.23 -5.59
C VAL A 146 1.10 -6.76 -5.58
N LEU A 147 0.20 -5.97 -6.17
CA LEU A 147 -1.23 -6.23 -6.30
C LEU A 147 -1.55 -6.54 -7.77
N ASP A 148 -1.42 -7.81 -8.14
CA ASP A 148 -1.61 -8.32 -9.52
C ASP A 148 -2.80 -9.29 -9.60
N ASP A 149 -3.88 -8.99 -8.91
CA ASP A 149 -5.10 -9.81 -8.91
C ASP A 149 -6.20 -9.19 -9.79
N LYS A 150 -6.48 -9.84 -10.92
CA LYS A 150 -7.50 -9.38 -11.88
C LYS A 150 -8.90 -9.35 -11.27
N GLU A 151 -9.24 -10.34 -10.45
CA GLU A 151 -10.60 -10.46 -9.90
C GLU A 151 -10.87 -9.36 -8.88
N LEU A 152 -9.83 -8.89 -8.20
CA LEU A 152 -9.93 -7.85 -7.19
C LEU A 152 -9.74 -6.44 -7.75
N PHE A 153 -8.85 -6.26 -8.75
CA PHE A 153 -8.35 -4.94 -9.14
C PHE A 153 -8.67 -4.49 -10.57
N ALA A 154 -9.23 -5.34 -11.43
CA ALA A 154 -9.45 -4.96 -12.84
C ALA A 154 -10.40 -3.76 -13.02
N ASP A 155 -11.39 -3.62 -12.14
CA ASP A 155 -12.40 -2.56 -12.21
C ASP A 155 -12.17 -1.44 -11.18
N LEU A 156 -11.07 -1.50 -10.42
CA LEU A 156 -10.74 -0.48 -9.42
C LEU A 156 -9.94 0.66 -10.04
N ASP A 157 -10.39 1.89 -9.77
CA ASP A 157 -9.56 3.07 -9.95
C ASP A 157 -8.64 3.29 -8.73
N VAL A 158 -7.78 4.30 -8.80
CA VAL A 158 -6.86 4.64 -7.69
C VAL A 158 -7.64 4.96 -6.41
N ALA A 159 -8.82 5.58 -6.51
CA ALA A 159 -9.62 5.94 -5.35
C ALA A 159 -10.18 4.68 -4.65
N GLY A 160 -10.74 3.74 -5.41
CA GLY A 160 -11.21 2.46 -4.89
C GLY A 160 -10.08 1.63 -4.28
N PHE A 161 -8.87 1.71 -4.84
CA PHE A 161 -7.70 1.09 -4.22
C PHE A 161 -7.36 1.71 -2.85
N LEU A 162 -7.34 3.04 -2.75
CA LEU A 162 -7.07 3.73 -1.49
C LEU A 162 -8.16 3.51 -0.43
N GLU A 163 -9.37 3.08 -0.83
CA GLU A 163 -10.38 2.63 0.12
C GLU A 163 -10.03 1.29 0.77
N ILE A 164 -9.28 0.42 0.06
CA ILE A 164 -8.86 -0.88 0.57
C ILE A 164 -7.62 -0.75 1.47
N PHE A 165 -6.66 0.11 1.11
CA PHE A 165 -5.42 0.33 1.85
C PHE A 165 -5.15 1.82 2.18
N PRO A 166 -6.04 2.49 2.94
CA PRO A 166 -5.91 3.93 3.24
C PRO A 166 -4.67 4.28 4.07
N GLU A 167 -4.11 3.32 4.82
CA GLU A 167 -2.83 3.48 5.52
C GLU A 167 -1.65 3.80 4.58
N ARG A 168 -1.79 3.53 3.28
CA ARG A 168 -0.78 3.86 2.26
C ARG A 168 -0.84 5.30 1.79
N VAL A 169 -1.88 6.04 2.18
CA VAL A 169 -1.93 7.49 1.96
C VAL A 169 -1.06 8.17 3.00
N THR A 170 0.23 8.28 2.71
CA THR A 170 1.16 9.10 3.49
C THR A 170 1.03 10.55 3.02
N ASN A 171 0.50 11.43 3.89
CA ASN A 171 0.56 12.87 3.64
C ASN A 171 1.84 13.49 4.21
N GLU A 172 2.65 12.69 4.90
CA GLU A 172 4.01 13.04 5.30
C GLU A 172 4.94 12.64 4.17
N ARG A 173 5.39 13.66 3.42
CA ARG A 173 6.68 13.56 2.77
C ARG A 173 7.72 13.82 3.85
N ASP A 174 8.55 12.84 4.15
CA ASP A 174 9.93 13.21 4.40
C ASP A 174 10.45 13.75 3.06
N ILE A 175 10.35 15.07 2.88
CA ILE A 175 10.74 15.78 1.65
C ILE A 175 12.17 15.40 1.28
N SER A 176 13.01 15.09 2.27
CA SER A 176 14.40 14.67 2.05
C SER A 176 14.51 13.34 1.30
N ILE A 177 13.55 12.41 1.43
CA ILE A 177 13.55 11.12 0.74
C ILE A 177 13.09 11.29 -0.72
N VAL A 178 12.05 12.09 -0.97
CA VAL A 178 11.56 12.40 -2.32
C VAL A 178 12.64 13.13 -3.13
N GLU A 179 13.28 14.16 -2.55
CA GLU A 179 14.36 14.89 -3.20
C GLU A 179 15.58 14.02 -3.51
N LYS A 180 15.93 13.07 -2.62
CA LYS A 180 17.02 12.11 -2.87
C LYS A 180 16.70 11.16 -4.01
N ARG A 181 15.46 10.64 -4.08
CA ARG A 181 14.99 9.79 -5.20
C ARG A 181 15.00 10.55 -6.53
N GLU A 182 14.43 11.75 -6.57
CA GLU A 182 14.34 12.54 -7.81
C GLU A 182 15.71 13.01 -8.31
N LYS A 183 16.65 13.36 -7.41
CA LYS A 183 18.05 13.67 -7.78
C LYS A 183 18.83 12.48 -8.33
N LYS A 184 18.48 11.24 -7.95
CA LYS A 184 19.09 10.03 -8.53
C LYS A 184 18.56 9.73 -9.93
N VAL A 185 17.28 9.98 -10.18
CA VAL A 185 16.62 9.73 -11.48
C VAL A 185 17.04 10.76 -12.53
N VAL A 186 17.22 12.02 -12.13
CA VAL A 186 17.81 13.07 -12.99
C VAL A 186 19.32 12.98 -12.84
N GLY A 187 19.94 12.04 -13.57
CA GLY A 187 21.37 11.72 -13.47
C GLY A 187 22.29 12.91 -13.15
N ASP A 188 23.10 12.71 -12.13
CA ASP A 188 24.06 13.68 -11.59
C ASP A 188 24.92 14.31 -12.71
N PRO A 189 24.82 15.63 -13.01
CA PRO A 189 25.56 16.25 -14.10
C PRO A 189 27.08 16.32 -13.88
N GLN A 190 27.59 15.85 -12.74
CA GLN A 190 28.99 16.08 -12.34
C GLN A 190 29.97 14.91 -12.61
N LEU A 191 29.53 13.80 -13.20
CA LEU A 191 30.45 12.75 -13.67
C LEU A 191 30.53 12.71 -15.19
N GLY A 192 30.85 13.86 -15.79
CA GLY A 192 31.07 13.99 -17.23
C GLY A 192 32.17 14.99 -17.56
N GLY A 193 33.42 14.53 -17.64
CA GLY A 193 34.45 15.21 -18.45
C GLY A 193 35.80 15.39 -17.78
N GLY A 194 36.78 14.55 -18.16
CA GLY A 194 38.15 14.77 -17.73
C GLY A 194 39.24 13.83 -18.25
N ARG A 195 39.05 13.09 -19.35
CA ARG A 195 40.21 12.54 -20.08
C ARG A 195 40.87 13.67 -20.87
N ARG A 196 41.88 14.32 -20.29
CA ARG A 196 42.83 15.14 -21.05
C ARG A 196 43.98 14.26 -21.53
N ASN A 197 43.93 13.92 -22.83
CA ASN A 197 45.11 13.53 -23.60
C ASN A 197 46.17 14.64 -23.46
N LYS A 198 47.44 14.26 -23.23
CA LYS A 198 48.58 15.10 -23.60
C LYS A 198 49.18 14.54 -24.89
N PRO A 199 49.28 15.34 -25.96
CA PRO A 199 50.02 14.96 -27.16
C PRO A 199 51.53 15.20 -26.98
N THR A 200 52.29 14.27 -27.56
CA THR A 200 53.71 14.31 -28.01
C THR A 200 54.75 14.97 -27.10
#